data_AF-A0A376RMS1-F1
#
_entry.id   AF-A0A376RMS1-F1
#
_cell.length_a   1.000
_cell.length_b   1.000
_cell.length_c   1.000
_cell.angle_alpha   90.00
_cell.angle_beta   90.00
_cell.angle_gamma   90.00
#
_symmetry.space_group_name_H-M   'P 1'
#
loop_
_entity.id
_entity.type
_entity.pdbx_description
1 polymer ?
#
loop_
_entity_poly.entity_id
_entity_poly.type
_entity_poly.pdbx_seq_one_letter_code
_entity_poly.pdbx_strand_id
1 'polypeptide(L)' 'MVGHENGITLSQPLGDTNVLIKAPGAGGVRIENQTGILTDWRGYAVMPYATVYRYNRIALDTNTMGNSIDVKKY' A
#
# COMPACT_ATOMS: atom_id res chain seq x y z
N MET A 1 -3.34 10.28 8.19
CA MET A 1 -3.83 9.02 8.81
C MET A 1 -5.20 8.71 8.23
N VAL A 2 -5.55 7.43 8.13
CA VAL A 2 -6.84 6.97 7.62
C VAL A 2 -7.42 5.95 8.59
N GLY A 3 -8.68 6.13 8.99
CA GLY A 3 -9.47 5.12 9.67
C GLY A 3 -10.29 4.32 8.65
N HIS A 4 -10.27 2.99 8.77
CA HIS A 4 -11.01 2.05 7.93
C HIS A 4 -11.43 0.83 8.76
N GLU A 5 -12.22 -0.08 8.17
CA GLU A 5 -12.77 -1.26 8.86
C GLU A 5 -11.72 -2.16 9.56
N ASN A 6 -10.44 -2.09 9.16
CA ASN A 6 -9.38 -2.91 9.74
C ASN A 6 -8.48 -2.12 10.70
N GLY A 7 -8.82 -0.88 11.03
CA GLY A 7 -8.14 -0.06 12.03
C GLY A 7 -7.66 1.28 11.46
N ILE A 8 -6.49 1.72 11.92
CA ILE A 8 -5.87 2.99 11.54
C ILE A 8 -4.56 2.69 10.82
N THR A 9 -4.37 3.33 9.66
CA THR A 9 -3.11 3.31 8.92
C THR A 9 -2.56 4.73 8.81
N LEU A 10 -1.27 4.89 9.14
CA LEU A 10 -0.58 6.16 8.99
C LEU A 10 -0.29 6.42 7.51
N SER A 11 -0.39 7.68 7.12
CA SER A 11 -0.25 8.10 5.74
C SER A 11 0.47 9.43 5.68
N GLN A 12 1.11 9.70 4.54
CA GLN A 12 1.38 11.07 4.11
C GLN A 12 0.07 11.89 4.08
N PRO A 13 0.15 13.24 4.01
CA PRO A 13 -1.04 14.08 3.80
C PRO A 13 -1.89 13.57 2.63
N LEU A 14 -3.20 13.50 2.83
CA LEU A 14 -4.14 12.95 1.85
C LEU A 14 -4.40 13.94 0.72
N GLY A 15 -4.62 13.42 -0.49
CA GLY A 15 -5.09 14.20 -1.64
C GLY A 15 -6.57 13.98 -1.89
N ASP A 16 -7.02 14.37 -3.08
CA ASP A 16 -8.43 14.27 -3.49
C ASP A 16 -8.86 12.82 -3.73
N THR A 17 -7.94 11.97 -4.21
CA THR A 17 -8.20 10.55 -4.48
C THR A 17 -7.14 9.72 -3.79
N ASN A 18 -7.58 8.89 -2.85
CA ASN A 18 -6.69 8.10 -2.01
C ASN A 18 -6.97 6.60 -2.24
N VAL A 19 -5.93 5.79 -2.18
CA VAL A 19 -6.04 4.33 -2.31
C VAL A 19 -5.56 3.68 -1.03
N LEU A 20 -6.43 2.88 -0.41
CA LEU A 20 -6.08 1.98 0.68
C LEU A 20 -5.58 0.66 0.10
N ILE A 21 -4.38 0.26 0.49
CA ILE A 21 -3.76 -1.01 0.09
C ILE A 21 -3.82 -1.94 1.28
N LYS A 22 -4.35 -3.15 1.07
CA LYS A 22 -4.44 -4.23 2.06
C LYS A 22 -3.70 -5.45 1.52
N ALA A 23 -2.51 -5.71 2.04
CA ALA A 23 -1.67 -6.84 1.68
C ALA A 23 -1.22 -7.59 2.96
N PRO A 24 -2.10 -8.36 3.61
CA PRO A 24 -1.79 -9.04 4.86
C PRO A 24 -0.54 -9.92 4.72
N GLY A 25 0.38 -9.83 5.68
CA GLY A 25 1.66 -10.55 5.67
C GLY A 25 2.78 -9.85 4.91
N ALA A 26 2.47 -8.85 4.07
CA ALA A 26 3.46 -8.06 3.36
C ALA A 26 3.83 -6.79 4.12
N GLY A 27 4.47 -6.90 5.28
CA GLY A 27 4.88 -5.75 6.09
C GLY A 27 6.23 -5.15 5.68
N GLY A 28 6.35 -3.83 5.66
CA GLY A 28 7.60 -3.13 5.30
C GLY A 28 7.95 -3.17 3.81
N VAL A 29 6.97 -3.47 2.95
CA VAL A 29 7.14 -3.67 1.51
C VAL A 29 6.85 -2.38 0.77
N ARG A 30 7.69 -2.03 -0.22
CA ARG A 30 7.48 -0.86 -1.08
C ARG A 30 6.40 -1.13 -2.12
N ILE A 31 5.71 -0.08 -2.54
CA ILE A 31 4.84 -0.11 -3.71
C ILE A 31 5.65 0.26 -4.96
N GLU A 32 5.54 -0.53 -6.04
CA GLU A 32 6.22 -0.28 -7.31
C GLU A 32 5.93 1.15 -7.82
N ASN A 33 6.99 1.84 -8.27
CA ASN A 33 6.92 3.22 -8.79
C ASN A 33 6.34 4.26 -7.80
N GLN A 34 6.27 3.93 -6.50
CA GLN A 34 5.84 4.88 -5.48
C GLN A 34 6.96 5.10 -4.46
N THR A 35 7.55 6.29 -4.49
CA THR A 35 8.64 6.64 -3.58
C THR A 35 8.10 6.99 -2.19
N GLY A 36 8.67 6.40 -1.15
CA GLY A 36 8.35 6.74 0.24
C GLY A 36 7.05 6.12 0.77
N ILE A 37 6.40 5.24 0.00
CA ILE A 37 5.23 4.50 0.43
C ILE A 37 5.64 3.05 0.74
N LEU A 38 5.49 2.67 2.00
CA LEU A 38 5.73 1.32 2.47
C LEU A 38 4.49 0.83 3.23
N THR A 39 4.24 -0.46 3.17
CA THR A 39 3.26 -1.09 4.05
C THR A 39 3.73 -1.06 5.51
N ASP A 40 2.79 -0.84 6.41
CA ASP A 40 3.02 -0.97 7.84
C ASP A 40 3.25 -2.44 8.24
N TRP A 41 3.54 -2.69 9.52
CA TRP A 41 3.78 -4.02 10.06
C TRP A 41 2.59 -4.99 9.91
N ARG A 42 1.39 -4.48 9.61
CA ARG A 42 0.16 -5.26 9.38
C ARG A 42 -0.09 -5.50 7.89
N GLY A 43 0.70 -4.90 7.01
CA GLY A 43 0.56 -5.00 5.56
C GLY A 43 -0.37 -3.96 4.94
N TYR A 44 -0.61 -2.83 5.60
CA TYR A 44 -1.45 -1.74 5.07
C TYR A 44 -0.62 -0.54 4.62
N ALA A 45 -1.03 0.09 3.52
CA ALA A 45 -0.46 1.35 3.07
C ALA A 45 -1.57 2.26 2.53
N VAL A 46 -1.33 3.56 2.55
CA VAL A 46 -2.21 4.56 1.93
C VAL A 46 -1.42 5.32 0.88
N MET A 47 -1.89 5.28 -0.36
CA MET A 47 -1.38 6.10 -1.44
C MET A 47 -2.24 7.37 -1.52
N PRO A 48 -1.64 8.58 -1.34
CA PRO A 48 -2.41 9.82 -1.24
C PRO A 48 -2.81 10.41 -2.60
N TYR A 49 -2.55 9.69 -3.69
CA TYR A 49 -2.90 10.11 -5.04
C TYR A 49 -3.28 8.90 -5.90
N ALA A 50 -4.28 9.08 -6.74
CA ALA A 50 -4.59 8.22 -7.88
C ALA A 50 -5.28 9.06 -8.94
N THR A 51 -5.14 8.69 -10.21
CA THR A 51 -5.87 9.40 -11.26
C THR A 51 -7.31 8.90 -11.33
N VAL A 52 -8.27 9.79 -11.15
CA VAL A 52 -9.70 9.49 -11.32
C VAL A 52 -10.00 9.02 -12.74
N TYR A 53 -10.95 8.10 -12.87
CA TYR A 53 -11.42 7.56 -14.15
C TYR A 53 -10.32 6.92 -15.03
N ARG A 54 -9.20 6.49 -14.43
CA ARG A 54 -8.13 5.75 -15.09
C ARG A 54 -7.77 4.49 -14.29
N TYR A 55 -7.21 3.50 -14.99
CA TYR A 55 -6.59 2.35 -14.33
C TYR A 55 -5.31 2.79 -13.62
N ASN A 56 -5.28 2.60 -12.30
CA ASN A 56 -4.11 2.84 -11.46
C ASN A 56 -3.51 1.47 -11.11
N ARG A 57 -2.39 1.09 -11.74
CA ARG A 57 -1.69 -0.17 -11.43
C ARG A 57 -1.01 -0.05 -10.08
N ILE A 58 -1.40 -0.90 -9.13
CA ILE A 58 -0.79 -1.00 -7.81
C ILE A 58 -0.12 -2.37 -7.71
N ALA A 59 1.18 -2.38 -7.51
CA ALA A 59 1.98 -3.59 -7.38
C ALA A 59 2.97 -3.42 -6.23
N LEU A 60 3.27 -4.51 -5.53
CA LEU A 60 4.28 -4.52 -4.47
C LEU A 60 5.64 -4.83 -5.08
N ASP A 61 6.69 -4.13 -4.63
CA ASP A 61 8.08 -4.41 -5.03
C ASP A 61 8.59 -5.63 -4.27
N THR A 62 8.60 -6.78 -4.96
CA THR A 62 9.03 -8.07 -4.43
C THR A 62 10.50 -8.09 -3.99
N ASN A 63 11.35 -7.17 -4.47
CA ASN A 63 12.73 -7.08 -4.01
C ASN A 63 12.84 -6.55 -2.58
N THR A 64 11.80 -5.87 -2.11
CA THR A 64 11.70 -5.35 -0.74
C THR A 64 10.92 -6.27 0.19
N MET A 65 10.35 -7.35 -0.35
CA MET A 65 9.76 -8.40 0.46
C MET A 65 10.87 -9.20 1.13
N GLY A 66 10.81 -9.35 2.44
CA GLY A 66 11.71 -10.27 3.14
C GLY A 66 11.49 -11.71 2.65
N ASN A 67 12.50 -12.57 2.80
CA ASN A 67 12.51 -13.97 2.32
C ASN A 67 11.31 -14.84 2.75
N SER A 68 10.45 -14.37 3.65
CA SER A 68 9.32 -15.09 4.23
C SER A 68 7.94 -14.67 3.69
N ILE A 69 7.86 -13.72 2.75
CA ILE A 69 6.60 -13.13 2.29
C ILE A 69 6.31 -13.61 0.86
N ASP A 70 5.37 -14.56 0.73
CA ASP A 70 4.84 -14.99 -0.58
C ASP A 70 3.49 -14.30 -0.84
N VAL A 71 3.39 -13.55 -1.94
CA VAL A 71 2.18 -12.80 -2.30
C VAL A 71 1.42 -13.57 -3.37
N LYS A 72 0.31 -14.21 -2.98
CA LYS A 72 -0.63 -14.81 -3.93
C LYS A 72 -1.41 -13.73 -4.66
N LYS A 73 -1.26 -13.69 -5.99
CA LYS A 73 -2.08 -12.89 -6.90
C LYS A 73 -3.34 -13.69 -7.25
N TYR A 74 -4.52 -13.18 -6.87
CA TYR A 74 -5.82 -13.70 -7.34
C TYR A 74 -6.26 -12.97 -8.61
#